data_AF-A0A501Q8W8-F1
#
_entry.id   AF-A0A501Q8W8-F1
#
_cell.length_a   1.000
_cell.length_b   1.000
_cell.length_c   1.000
_cell.angle_alpha   90.00
_cell.angle_beta   90.00
_cell.angle_gamma   90.00
#
_symmetry.space_group_name_H-M   'P 1'
#
loop_
_entity.id
_entity.type
_entity.pdbx_description
1 polymer ?
#
loop_
_entity_poly.entity_id
_entity_poly.type
_entity_poly.pdbx_seq_one_letter_code
_entity_poly.pdbx_strand_id
1 'polypeptide(L)'
;MNLTKTLCAGFLLGGIFSANSQNVASTNLLTSGGLDAGTVEKENAFYGYQAGRFTENAYNSFFGHLAGAKNVSGDTNSFFGHQAGINNGIGSSNTFIGASAGSYNYEGRHNVYVGYASGTSNQGNTNTFIGAYSGAKATGEGNVLIGSYAGYGETDSNKLHINNAYNVTPLIWGDFSKYLIKLNGKVGIGNDFGAFPNFAGGLNISHYRLIVEGGILTEEVRINLQSDWADYVFTEDYKLKSLEEVEKYIESNGHLPNVPSAKQVKEEGIELGEIAKIQQEKIEELTLYLIQQNKEIKELKEMVKNLKQ
;
A
#
# COMPACT_ATOMS: atom_id res chain seq x y z
N MET A 1 -84.16 -1.10 -27.59
CA MET A 1 -83.45 -1.15 -28.88
C MET A 1 -82.27 -0.19 -28.82
N ASN A 2 -81.06 -0.78 -28.86
CA ASN A 2 -79.75 -0.21 -29.22
C ASN A 2 -79.17 0.96 -28.43
N LEU A 3 -78.32 0.63 -27.46
CA LEU A 3 -76.99 1.25 -27.35
C LEU A 3 -75.95 0.24 -26.84
N THR A 4 -75.82 -0.88 -27.56
CA THR A 4 -74.72 -1.83 -27.40
C THR A 4 -74.01 -1.91 -28.75
N LYS A 5 -72.79 -1.35 -28.84
CA LYS A 5 -71.69 -1.65 -29.79
C LYS A 5 -70.79 -0.43 -30.04
N THR A 6 -70.08 0.04 -29.03
CA THR A 6 -68.92 0.93 -29.29
C THR A 6 -67.81 0.80 -28.24
N LEU A 7 -67.45 -0.43 -27.87
CA LEU A 7 -66.23 -0.65 -27.08
C LEU A 7 -65.48 -1.95 -27.42
N CYS A 8 -65.68 -2.52 -28.61
CA CYS A 8 -64.99 -3.75 -29.05
C CYS A 8 -64.21 -3.64 -30.36
N ALA A 9 -64.08 -2.47 -30.99
CA ALA A 9 -63.46 -2.39 -32.33
C ALA A 9 -62.12 -1.65 -32.41
N GLY A 10 -61.65 -1.00 -31.32
CA GLY A 10 -60.37 -0.27 -31.32
C GLY A 10 -59.17 -1.06 -30.78
N PHE A 11 -59.38 -2.22 -30.16
CA PHE A 11 -58.34 -2.95 -29.42
C PHE A 11 -57.62 -4.04 -30.24
N LEU A 12 -57.99 -4.25 -31.51
CA LEU A 12 -57.53 -5.38 -32.32
C LEU A 12 -56.75 -5.01 -33.59
N LEU A 13 -56.35 -3.74 -33.76
CA LEU A 13 -55.56 -3.31 -34.92
C LEU A 13 -54.30 -2.59 -34.47
N GLY A 14 -53.22 -3.36 -34.25
CA GLY A 14 -51.86 -2.82 -34.37
C GLY A 14 -50.84 -3.16 -33.29
N GLY A 15 -51.18 -3.88 -32.22
CA GLY A 15 -50.21 -4.21 -31.19
C GLY A 15 -50.51 -5.51 -30.49
N ILE A 16 -49.59 -6.46 -30.57
CA ILE A 16 -49.52 -7.56 -29.60
C ILE A 16 -49.24 -6.91 -28.25
N PHE A 17 -50.25 -6.83 -27.38
CA PHE A 17 -50.04 -6.44 -25.99
C PHE A 17 -49.50 -7.66 -25.25
N SER A 18 -48.17 -7.80 -25.21
CA SER A 18 -47.52 -8.80 -24.36
C SER A 18 -47.40 -8.22 -22.95
N ALA A 19 -48.31 -8.62 -22.06
CA ALA A 19 -48.13 -8.42 -20.63
C ALA A 19 -47.32 -9.62 -20.10
N ASN A 20 -45.99 -9.49 -20.08
CA ASN A 20 -45.15 -10.44 -19.36
C ASN A 20 -45.34 -10.17 -17.85
N SER A 21 -46.14 -10.99 -17.17
CA SER A 21 -46.16 -10.99 -15.70
C SER A 21 -44.77 -11.39 -15.22
N GLN A 22 -44.11 -10.54 -14.43
CA GLN A 22 -42.90 -10.96 -13.73
C GLN A 22 -43.29 -12.04 -12.72
N ASN A 23 -42.62 -13.19 -12.80
CA ASN A 23 -42.79 -14.24 -11.81
C ASN A 23 -42.12 -13.73 -10.52
N VAL A 24 -42.93 -13.33 -9.54
CA VAL A 24 -42.47 -13.01 -8.19
C VAL A 24 -42.89 -14.16 -7.30
N ALA A 25 -41.96 -15.08 -7.02
CA ALA A 25 -42.18 -16.14 -6.05
C ALA A 25 -41.76 -15.60 -4.68
N SER A 26 -42.76 -15.29 -3.83
CA SER A 26 -42.53 -14.87 -2.45
C SER A 26 -43.18 -15.87 -1.50
N THR A 27 -42.35 -16.55 -0.72
CA THR A 27 -42.74 -17.42 0.39
C THR A 27 -41.96 -17.00 1.64
N ASN A 28 -42.30 -17.55 2.81
CA ASN A 28 -41.52 -17.33 4.04
C ASN A 28 -40.04 -17.78 3.93
N LEU A 29 -39.68 -18.48 2.85
CA LEU A 29 -38.37 -19.10 2.63
C LEU A 29 -37.74 -18.73 1.28
N LEU A 30 -38.39 -17.97 0.39
CA LEU A 30 -37.82 -17.62 -0.92
C LEU A 30 -38.39 -16.28 -1.35
N THR A 31 -37.53 -15.40 -1.82
CA THR A 31 -37.96 -14.18 -2.51
C THR A 31 -37.25 -14.10 -3.85
N SER A 32 -37.91 -14.48 -4.94
CA SER A 32 -37.37 -14.31 -6.29
C SER A 32 -38.26 -13.44 -7.16
N GLY A 33 -37.64 -12.61 -8.02
CA GLY A 33 -38.29 -11.66 -8.90
C GLY A 33 -37.51 -11.45 -10.20
N GLY A 34 -38.07 -11.93 -11.31
CA GLY A 34 -37.43 -11.81 -12.63
C GLY A 34 -37.81 -12.98 -13.54
N LEU A 35 -37.74 -12.77 -14.85
CA LEU A 35 -37.98 -13.85 -15.82
C LEU A 35 -36.87 -14.91 -15.67
N ASP A 36 -37.27 -16.19 -15.55
CA ASP A 36 -36.38 -17.34 -15.34
C ASP A 36 -35.43 -17.24 -14.13
N ALA A 37 -35.77 -16.42 -13.11
CA ALA A 37 -35.02 -16.42 -11.86
C ALA A 37 -35.15 -17.77 -11.12
N GLY A 38 -34.17 -18.11 -10.29
CA GLY A 38 -34.18 -19.33 -9.48
C GLY A 38 -35.46 -19.45 -8.64
N THR A 39 -36.01 -20.65 -8.58
CA THR A 39 -37.27 -20.94 -7.86
C THR A 39 -37.13 -22.07 -6.84
N VAL A 40 -35.91 -22.55 -6.60
CA VAL A 40 -35.63 -23.75 -5.81
C VAL A 40 -34.88 -23.39 -4.53
N GLU A 41 -35.14 -24.14 -3.45
CA GLU A 41 -34.52 -24.07 -2.12
C GLU A 41 -34.85 -22.85 -1.22
N LYS A 42 -34.55 -23.02 0.08
CA LYS A 42 -34.90 -22.10 1.18
C LYS A 42 -33.87 -20.97 1.36
N GLU A 43 -34.33 -19.85 1.91
CA GLU A 43 -33.61 -18.65 2.35
C GLU A 43 -32.76 -17.94 1.27
N ASN A 44 -33.25 -17.96 0.03
CA ASN A 44 -32.64 -17.27 -1.11
C ASN A 44 -33.39 -15.97 -1.48
N ALA A 45 -32.64 -14.98 -1.97
CA ALA A 45 -33.16 -13.74 -2.56
C ALA A 45 -32.60 -13.54 -3.97
N PHE A 46 -33.43 -13.66 -5.02
CA PHE A 46 -32.97 -13.57 -6.43
C PHE A 46 -33.74 -12.52 -7.22
N TYR A 47 -33.06 -11.51 -7.75
CA TYR A 47 -33.69 -10.43 -8.52
C TYR A 47 -32.97 -10.17 -9.85
N GLY A 48 -33.68 -10.30 -10.98
CA GLY A 48 -33.14 -10.07 -12.32
C GLY A 48 -33.39 -11.23 -13.29
N TYR A 49 -33.27 -10.97 -14.59
CA TYR A 49 -33.41 -12.02 -15.61
C TYR A 49 -32.36 -13.12 -15.39
N GLN A 50 -32.82 -14.37 -15.21
CA GLN A 50 -31.99 -15.55 -14.94
C GLN A 50 -31.08 -15.47 -13.70
N ALA A 51 -31.37 -14.58 -12.74
CA ALA A 51 -30.66 -14.54 -11.47
C ALA A 51 -30.87 -15.86 -10.71
N GLY A 52 -29.79 -16.54 -10.31
CA GLY A 52 -29.85 -17.82 -9.60
C GLY A 52 -30.57 -18.96 -10.34
N ARG A 53 -30.70 -18.89 -11.69
CA ARG A 53 -31.53 -19.81 -12.49
C ARG A 53 -31.25 -21.30 -12.21
N PHE A 54 -29.98 -21.67 -12.09
CA PHE A 54 -29.54 -23.04 -11.82
C PHE A 54 -28.97 -23.19 -10.41
N THR A 55 -29.43 -22.36 -9.47
CA THR A 55 -29.00 -22.45 -8.06
C THR A 55 -29.76 -23.52 -7.31
N GLU A 56 -29.03 -24.48 -6.74
CA GLU A 56 -29.58 -25.65 -6.05
C GLU A 56 -29.38 -25.61 -4.52
N ASN A 57 -28.94 -24.49 -3.93
CA ASN A 57 -28.63 -24.37 -2.48
C ASN A 57 -29.17 -23.09 -1.84
N ALA A 58 -29.17 -23.08 -0.51
CA ALA A 58 -29.74 -22.05 0.35
C ALA A 58 -28.82 -20.86 0.67
N TYR A 59 -29.39 -19.82 1.29
CA TYR A 59 -28.71 -18.65 1.87
C TYR A 59 -28.00 -17.72 0.87
N ASN A 60 -28.45 -17.67 -0.37
CA ASN A 60 -27.85 -16.86 -1.43
C ASN A 60 -28.67 -15.58 -1.72
N SER A 61 -27.97 -14.48 -2.00
CA SER A 61 -28.57 -13.18 -2.33
C SER A 61 -28.02 -12.67 -3.66
N PHE A 62 -28.77 -12.81 -4.76
CA PHE A 62 -28.34 -12.44 -6.12
C PHE A 62 -29.22 -11.35 -6.73
N PHE A 63 -28.59 -10.27 -7.19
CA PHE A 63 -29.26 -9.11 -7.77
C PHE A 63 -28.56 -8.70 -9.06
N GLY A 64 -29.20 -8.87 -10.21
CA GLY A 64 -28.68 -8.50 -11.53
C GLY A 64 -28.99 -9.53 -12.61
N HIS A 65 -28.93 -9.10 -13.87
CA HIS A 65 -29.05 -9.99 -15.02
C HIS A 65 -27.94 -11.06 -14.96
N LEU A 66 -28.34 -12.35 -14.94
CA LEU A 66 -27.45 -13.52 -14.85
C LEU A 66 -26.58 -13.60 -13.58
N ALA A 67 -26.89 -12.83 -12.53
CA ALA A 67 -26.17 -12.93 -11.27
C ALA A 67 -26.32 -14.34 -10.67
N GLY A 68 -25.20 -15.01 -10.38
CA GLY A 68 -25.18 -16.37 -9.83
C GLY A 68 -25.86 -17.45 -10.68
N ALA A 69 -26.09 -17.22 -11.98
CA ALA A 69 -26.99 -18.05 -12.78
C ALA A 69 -26.62 -19.54 -12.81
N LYS A 70 -25.32 -19.90 -12.72
CA LYS A 70 -24.83 -21.28 -12.68
C LYS A 70 -24.10 -21.60 -11.38
N ASN A 71 -24.67 -21.18 -10.24
CA ASN A 71 -24.16 -21.58 -8.94
C ASN A 71 -24.70 -22.96 -8.52
N VAL A 72 -23.94 -24.04 -8.71
CA VAL A 72 -24.45 -25.42 -8.58
C VAL A 72 -24.53 -25.87 -7.12
N SER A 73 -23.44 -25.77 -6.34
CA SER A 73 -23.37 -26.27 -4.95
C SER A 73 -23.02 -25.22 -3.88
N GLY A 74 -22.88 -23.95 -4.26
CA GLY A 74 -22.41 -22.88 -3.36
C GLY A 74 -23.52 -22.24 -2.52
N ASP A 75 -23.35 -22.23 -1.21
CA ASP A 75 -24.21 -21.57 -0.23
C ASP A 75 -23.62 -20.25 0.29
N THR A 76 -24.46 -19.42 0.91
CA THR A 76 -24.04 -18.19 1.62
C THR A 76 -23.34 -17.16 0.72
N ASN A 77 -23.72 -17.05 -0.56
CA ASN A 77 -23.12 -16.08 -1.48
C ASN A 77 -23.97 -14.82 -1.65
N SER A 78 -23.33 -13.65 -1.77
CA SER A 78 -23.98 -12.37 -2.03
C SER A 78 -23.45 -11.74 -3.33
N PHE A 79 -24.23 -11.78 -4.40
CA PHE A 79 -23.84 -11.27 -5.72
C PHE A 79 -24.71 -10.11 -6.17
N PHE A 80 -24.10 -8.99 -6.54
CA PHE A 80 -24.78 -7.79 -7.00
C PHE A 80 -24.12 -7.24 -8.27
N GLY A 81 -24.81 -7.32 -9.42
CA GLY A 81 -24.33 -6.81 -10.70
C GLY A 81 -24.64 -7.73 -11.89
N HIS A 82 -24.55 -7.17 -13.10
CA HIS A 82 -24.67 -7.95 -14.35
C HIS A 82 -23.59 -9.05 -14.39
N GLN A 83 -23.99 -10.32 -14.44
CA GLN A 83 -23.10 -11.50 -14.49
C GLN A 83 -22.14 -11.65 -13.30
N ALA A 84 -22.43 -11.00 -12.16
CA ALA A 84 -21.67 -11.23 -10.92
C ALA A 84 -21.78 -12.71 -10.51
N GLY A 85 -20.66 -13.38 -10.32
CA GLY A 85 -20.61 -14.81 -9.93
C GLY A 85 -21.30 -15.78 -10.90
N ILE A 86 -21.45 -15.43 -12.19
CA ILE A 86 -22.26 -16.20 -13.14
C ILE A 86 -21.89 -17.70 -13.21
N ASN A 87 -20.59 -18.05 -13.15
CA ASN A 87 -20.12 -19.44 -13.12
C ASN A 87 -19.49 -19.82 -11.77
N ASN A 88 -20.20 -19.57 -10.66
CA ASN A 88 -19.76 -19.96 -9.33
C ASN A 88 -20.07 -21.44 -9.01
N GLY A 89 -19.33 -22.40 -9.58
CA GLY A 89 -19.68 -23.84 -9.56
C GLY A 89 -19.97 -24.40 -8.15
N ILE A 90 -18.97 -24.40 -7.27
CA ILE A 90 -19.04 -24.96 -5.91
C ILE A 90 -18.57 -23.98 -4.81
N GLY A 91 -18.25 -22.73 -5.18
CA GLY A 91 -17.75 -21.71 -4.25
C GLY A 91 -18.82 -21.23 -3.27
N SER A 92 -18.47 -21.13 -1.98
CA SER A 92 -19.37 -20.69 -0.92
C SER A 92 -18.82 -19.50 -0.14
N SER A 93 -19.71 -18.77 0.54
CA SER A 93 -19.36 -17.62 1.39
C SER A 93 -18.62 -16.51 0.65
N ASN A 94 -18.99 -16.23 -0.61
CA ASN A 94 -18.40 -15.16 -1.41
C ASN A 94 -19.30 -13.91 -1.47
N THR A 95 -18.69 -12.73 -1.52
CA THR A 95 -19.38 -11.45 -1.75
C THR A 95 -18.85 -10.79 -3.02
N PHE A 96 -19.66 -10.73 -4.08
CA PHE A 96 -19.28 -10.11 -5.36
C PHE A 96 -20.19 -8.93 -5.69
N ILE A 97 -19.61 -7.74 -5.84
CA ILE A 97 -20.34 -6.50 -6.12
C ILE A 97 -19.69 -5.84 -7.34
N GLY A 98 -20.43 -5.70 -8.44
CA GLY A 98 -19.97 -5.12 -9.69
C GLY A 98 -20.28 -6.03 -10.89
N ALA A 99 -20.40 -5.44 -12.08
CA ALA A 99 -20.61 -6.22 -13.29
C ALA A 99 -19.41 -7.15 -13.54
N SER A 100 -19.69 -8.43 -13.81
CA SER A 100 -18.72 -9.51 -14.06
C SER A 100 -17.75 -9.81 -12.90
N ALA A 101 -17.97 -9.25 -11.70
CA ALA A 101 -17.17 -9.57 -10.52
C ALA A 101 -17.26 -11.08 -10.20
N GLY A 102 -16.11 -11.75 -10.06
CA GLY A 102 -16.03 -13.19 -9.76
C GLY A 102 -16.68 -14.11 -10.81
N SER A 103 -16.83 -13.66 -12.07
CA SER A 103 -17.62 -14.38 -13.09
C SER A 103 -17.13 -15.79 -13.46
N TYR A 104 -15.87 -16.15 -13.17
CA TYR A 104 -15.30 -17.50 -13.33
C TYR A 104 -14.64 -18.04 -12.05
N ASN A 105 -15.30 -17.91 -10.90
CA ASN A 105 -14.83 -18.53 -9.66
C ASN A 105 -15.42 -19.94 -9.48
N TYR A 106 -14.74 -20.99 -9.94
CA TYR A 106 -15.32 -22.34 -9.92
C TYR A 106 -15.38 -22.95 -8.50
N GLU A 107 -14.34 -22.79 -7.67
CA GLU A 107 -14.23 -23.44 -6.34
C GLU A 107 -13.91 -22.50 -5.17
N GLY A 108 -13.54 -21.26 -5.44
CA GLY A 108 -13.02 -20.34 -4.43
C GLY A 108 -14.07 -19.95 -3.39
N ARG A 109 -13.64 -19.89 -2.13
CA ARG A 109 -14.46 -19.60 -0.95
C ARG A 109 -13.94 -18.38 -0.21
N HIS A 110 -14.83 -17.74 0.56
CA HIS A 110 -14.50 -16.62 1.44
C HIS A 110 -13.88 -15.42 0.71
N ASN A 111 -14.26 -15.20 -0.55
CA ASN A 111 -13.73 -14.09 -1.35
C ASN A 111 -14.66 -12.86 -1.29
N VAL A 112 -14.07 -11.68 -1.25
CA VAL A 112 -14.77 -10.39 -1.34
C VAL A 112 -14.26 -9.64 -2.56
N TYR A 113 -15.07 -9.54 -3.61
CA TYR A 113 -14.73 -8.82 -4.84
C TYR A 113 -15.68 -7.65 -5.05
N VAL A 114 -15.14 -6.43 -5.11
CA VAL A 114 -15.92 -5.20 -5.26
C VAL A 114 -15.35 -4.37 -6.40
N GLY A 115 -16.03 -4.32 -7.53
CA GLY A 115 -15.63 -3.55 -8.71
C GLY A 115 -15.96 -4.26 -10.03
N TYR A 116 -16.01 -3.49 -11.11
CA TYR A 116 -16.20 -4.05 -12.45
C TYR A 116 -15.09 -5.06 -12.78
N ALA A 117 -15.47 -6.28 -13.15
CA ALA A 117 -14.57 -7.38 -13.52
C ALA A 117 -13.49 -7.72 -12.46
N SER A 118 -13.72 -7.37 -11.19
CA SER A 118 -12.84 -7.74 -10.08
C SER A 118 -12.82 -9.27 -9.89
N GLY A 119 -11.63 -9.86 -9.75
CA GLY A 119 -11.48 -11.31 -9.51
C GLY A 119 -12.07 -12.22 -10.59
N THR A 120 -12.22 -11.73 -11.83
CA THR A 120 -12.94 -12.42 -12.92
C THR A 120 -12.51 -13.88 -13.12
N SER A 121 -11.23 -14.20 -12.99
CA SER A 121 -10.67 -15.55 -13.21
C SER A 121 -9.97 -16.13 -11.98
N ASN A 122 -10.20 -15.58 -10.79
CA ASN A 122 -9.56 -16.06 -9.57
C ASN A 122 -10.28 -17.32 -9.05
N GLN A 123 -9.49 -18.35 -8.72
CA GLN A 123 -9.95 -19.62 -8.15
C GLN A 123 -9.45 -19.82 -6.71
N GLY A 124 -8.70 -18.85 -6.17
CA GLY A 124 -8.13 -18.91 -4.83
C GLY A 124 -9.15 -18.56 -3.76
N ASN A 125 -8.81 -18.91 -2.52
CA ASN A 125 -9.64 -18.67 -1.34
C ASN A 125 -9.22 -17.40 -0.59
N THR A 126 -10.14 -16.85 0.20
CA THR A 126 -9.86 -15.81 1.21
C THR A 126 -9.24 -14.53 0.63
N ASN A 127 -9.59 -14.19 -0.61
CA ASN A 127 -9.09 -13.00 -1.29
C ASN A 127 -10.04 -11.80 -1.10
N THR A 128 -9.48 -10.61 -0.87
CA THR A 128 -10.22 -9.33 -0.83
C THR A 128 -9.74 -8.43 -1.95
N PHE A 129 -10.55 -8.27 -3.00
CA PHE A 129 -10.26 -7.43 -4.16
C PHE A 129 -11.26 -6.27 -4.23
N ILE A 130 -10.76 -5.04 -4.24
CA ILE A 130 -11.58 -3.83 -4.27
C ILE A 130 -11.04 -2.90 -5.35
N GLY A 131 -11.77 -2.70 -6.44
CA GLY A 131 -11.40 -1.87 -7.57
C GLY A 131 -11.73 -2.52 -8.92
N ALA A 132 -11.92 -1.71 -9.95
CA ALA A 132 -12.13 -2.22 -11.30
C ALA A 132 -10.92 -3.05 -11.75
N TYR A 133 -11.15 -4.26 -12.26
CA TYR A 133 -10.12 -5.20 -12.68
C TYR A 133 -9.08 -5.59 -11.61
N SER A 134 -9.32 -5.30 -10.33
CA SER A 134 -8.45 -5.77 -9.25
C SER A 134 -8.45 -7.30 -9.21
N GLY A 135 -7.27 -7.90 -9.15
CA GLY A 135 -7.09 -9.36 -9.14
C GLY A 135 -7.75 -10.12 -10.30
N ALA A 136 -8.03 -9.48 -11.44
CA ALA A 136 -8.86 -10.09 -12.48
C ALA A 136 -8.31 -11.42 -13.04
N LYS A 137 -6.99 -11.59 -13.02
CA LYS A 137 -6.25 -12.81 -13.37
C LYS A 137 -5.38 -13.31 -12.22
N ALA A 138 -5.65 -12.89 -10.98
CA ALA A 138 -4.90 -13.38 -9.84
C ALA A 138 -5.22 -14.85 -9.61
N THR A 139 -4.23 -15.65 -9.19
CA THR A 139 -4.42 -17.10 -8.91
C THR A 139 -4.10 -17.50 -7.48
N GLY A 140 -3.45 -16.62 -6.71
CA GLY A 140 -3.13 -16.88 -5.30
C GLY A 140 -4.32 -16.73 -4.34
N GLU A 141 -4.06 -17.06 -3.08
CA GLU A 141 -5.01 -17.06 -1.96
C GLU A 141 -4.62 -16.04 -0.89
N GLY A 142 -5.56 -15.62 -0.05
CA GLY A 142 -5.26 -14.73 1.09
C GLY A 142 -4.75 -13.34 0.68
N ASN A 143 -4.99 -12.92 -0.56
CA ASN A 143 -4.51 -11.66 -1.10
C ASN A 143 -5.47 -10.50 -0.79
N VAL A 144 -4.90 -9.33 -0.52
CA VAL A 144 -5.65 -8.07 -0.37
C VAL A 144 -5.20 -7.11 -1.46
N LEU A 145 -6.06 -6.87 -2.45
CA LEU A 145 -5.75 -6.06 -3.64
C LEU A 145 -6.73 -4.89 -3.73
N ILE A 146 -6.25 -3.66 -3.55
CA ILE A 146 -7.08 -2.46 -3.44
C ILE A 146 -6.66 -1.40 -4.47
N GLY A 147 -7.63 -0.99 -5.28
CA GLY A 147 -7.57 0.00 -6.35
C GLY A 147 -7.66 -0.62 -7.77
N SER A 148 -7.84 0.22 -8.77
CA SER A 148 -8.01 -0.21 -10.17
C SER A 148 -6.77 -0.96 -10.66
N TYR A 149 -6.97 -2.15 -11.22
CA TYR A 149 -5.92 -3.08 -11.67
C TYR A 149 -4.92 -3.52 -10.58
N ALA A 150 -5.23 -3.32 -9.29
CA ALA A 150 -4.38 -3.80 -8.22
C ALA A 150 -4.19 -5.32 -8.29
N GLY A 151 -2.93 -5.76 -8.31
CA GLY A 151 -2.55 -7.17 -8.45
C GLY A 151 -3.24 -7.91 -9.60
N TYR A 152 -3.46 -7.23 -10.73
CA TYR A 152 -4.23 -7.76 -11.87
C TYR A 152 -3.87 -9.22 -12.24
N GLY A 153 -2.59 -9.58 -12.21
CA GLY A 153 -2.09 -10.93 -12.46
C GLY A 153 -1.24 -11.48 -11.31
N GLU A 154 -1.60 -11.17 -10.06
CA GLU A 154 -0.86 -11.67 -8.89
C GLU A 154 -1.02 -13.19 -8.76
N THR A 155 0.09 -13.92 -8.83
CA THR A 155 0.08 -15.39 -8.78
C THR A 155 0.40 -15.94 -7.40
N ASP A 156 1.07 -15.17 -6.56
CA ASP A 156 1.43 -15.58 -5.20
C ASP A 156 0.25 -15.39 -4.23
N SER A 157 0.35 -16.08 -3.10
CA SER A 157 -0.59 -15.93 -1.97
C SER A 157 -0.08 -14.92 -0.94
N ASN A 158 -0.99 -14.46 -0.09
CA ASN A 158 -0.72 -13.62 1.09
C ASN A 158 -0.04 -12.29 0.75
N LYS A 159 -0.40 -11.67 -0.37
CA LYS A 159 0.12 -10.37 -0.81
C LYS A 159 -0.85 -9.23 -0.51
N LEU A 160 -0.28 -8.06 -0.25
CA LEU A 160 -1.00 -6.80 -0.15
C LEU A 160 -0.58 -5.88 -1.30
N HIS A 161 -1.50 -5.48 -2.16
CA HIS A 161 -1.25 -4.47 -3.20
C HIS A 161 -2.26 -3.34 -3.04
N ILE A 162 -1.77 -2.11 -2.86
CA ILE A 162 -2.60 -0.90 -2.89
C ILE A 162 -2.09 0.01 -3.99
N ASN A 163 -2.83 0.10 -5.10
CA ASN A 163 -2.50 0.92 -6.27
C ASN A 163 -3.69 1.08 -7.22
N ASN A 164 -3.64 2.09 -8.09
CA ASN A 164 -4.76 2.43 -8.98
C ASN A 164 -4.35 2.47 -10.46
N ALA A 165 -3.46 1.57 -10.89
CA ALA A 165 -2.96 1.53 -12.27
C ALA A 165 -2.50 0.12 -12.69
N TYR A 166 -2.53 -0.15 -14.00
CA TYR A 166 -2.15 -1.43 -14.58
C TYR A 166 -0.62 -1.55 -14.73
N ASN A 167 -0.05 -2.71 -14.36
CA ASN A 167 1.38 -3.02 -14.50
C ASN A 167 2.33 -1.97 -13.90
N VAL A 168 1.97 -1.41 -12.75
CA VAL A 168 2.84 -0.50 -11.99
C VAL A 168 3.32 -1.15 -10.70
N THR A 169 4.45 -0.67 -10.19
CA THR A 169 4.83 -0.90 -8.79
C THR A 169 3.74 -0.31 -7.89
N PRO A 170 3.15 -1.08 -6.96
CA PRO A 170 2.07 -0.57 -6.15
C PRO A 170 2.56 0.48 -5.15
N LEU A 171 1.69 1.40 -4.72
CA LEU A 171 2.09 2.43 -3.73
C LEU A 171 2.50 1.78 -2.41
N ILE A 172 1.70 0.80 -1.99
CA ILE A 172 1.97 -0.07 -0.84
C ILE A 172 1.98 -1.50 -1.35
N TRP A 173 3.07 -2.20 -1.08
CA TRP A 173 3.20 -3.63 -1.27
C TRP A 173 3.40 -4.31 0.08
N GLY A 174 2.96 -5.55 0.24
CA GLY A 174 3.26 -6.34 1.43
C GLY A 174 3.19 -7.84 1.17
N ASP A 175 3.81 -8.58 2.09
CA ASP A 175 3.78 -10.05 2.15
C ASP A 175 3.42 -10.43 3.59
N PHE A 176 2.17 -10.87 3.79
CA PHE A 176 1.65 -11.25 5.09
C PHE A 176 2.35 -12.50 5.64
N SER A 177 2.86 -13.38 4.78
CA SER A 177 3.58 -14.59 5.22
C SER A 177 4.93 -14.26 5.85
N LYS A 178 5.52 -13.12 5.49
CA LYS A 178 6.86 -12.69 5.92
C LYS A 178 6.82 -11.48 6.86
N TYR A 179 5.62 -11.00 7.20
CA TYR A 179 5.43 -9.76 7.96
C TYR A 179 6.13 -8.56 7.31
N LEU A 180 6.10 -8.49 5.98
CA LEU A 180 6.76 -7.42 5.22
C LEU A 180 5.74 -6.38 4.75
N ILE A 181 6.13 -5.12 4.89
CA ILE A 181 5.50 -3.99 4.23
C ILE A 181 6.57 -3.18 3.49
N LYS A 182 6.27 -2.79 2.26
CA LYS A 182 7.11 -1.95 1.42
C LYS A 182 6.30 -0.75 0.94
N LEU A 183 6.77 0.43 1.32
CA LEU A 183 6.23 1.71 0.90
C LEU A 183 7.07 2.20 -0.29
N ASN A 184 6.50 2.18 -1.50
CA ASN A 184 7.24 2.57 -2.71
C ASN A 184 7.19 4.09 -2.97
N GLY A 185 6.39 4.84 -2.20
CA GLY A 185 6.29 6.30 -2.23
C GLY A 185 7.08 7.00 -1.12
N LYS A 186 6.83 8.30 -0.92
CA LYS A 186 7.27 9.04 0.27
C LYS A 186 6.34 8.76 1.44
N VAL A 187 6.87 8.80 2.66
CA VAL A 187 6.16 8.51 3.92
C VAL A 187 6.27 9.72 4.83
N GLY A 188 5.13 10.27 5.22
CA GLY A 188 5.02 11.35 6.19
C GLY A 188 4.38 10.83 7.47
N ILE A 189 4.94 11.19 8.64
CA ILE A 189 4.40 10.89 9.97
C ILE A 189 4.32 12.21 10.74
N GLY A 190 3.12 12.66 11.13
CA GLY A 190 2.91 14.01 11.67
C GLY A 190 1.93 14.88 10.87
N ASN A 191 1.98 16.20 11.08
CA ASN A 191 0.98 17.20 10.65
C ASN A 191 0.63 17.13 9.17
N ASP A 192 -0.62 17.51 8.90
CA ASP A 192 -1.39 17.53 7.65
C ASP A 192 -0.54 17.63 6.37
N PHE A 193 0.03 16.49 5.96
CA PHE A 193 0.85 16.41 4.74
C PHE A 193 -0.08 16.57 3.54
N GLY A 194 -0.25 17.81 3.08
CA GLY A 194 -0.70 18.10 1.74
C GLY A 194 0.34 17.60 0.71
N ALA A 195 1.01 18.52 0.02
CA ALA A 195 2.14 18.14 -0.81
C ALA A 195 3.37 17.84 0.07
N PHE A 196 4.11 16.76 -0.24
CA PHE A 196 5.40 16.52 0.41
C PHE A 196 6.34 17.71 0.19
N PRO A 197 7.01 18.21 1.24
CA PRO A 197 7.89 19.35 1.11
C PRO A 197 9.10 18.97 0.25
N ASN A 198 9.48 19.88 -0.65
CA ASN A 198 10.75 19.80 -1.37
C ASN A 198 11.86 20.57 -0.66
N PHE A 199 11.49 21.44 0.28
CA PHE A 199 12.41 22.29 1.03
C PHE A 199 12.06 22.29 2.52
N ALA A 200 13.08 22.35 3.36
CA ALA A 200 12.97 22.68 4.79
C ALA A 200 13.91 23.87 5.06
N GLY A 201 13.34 25.06 5.23
CA GLY A 201 14.13 26.29 5.17
C GLY A 201 14.75 26.48 3.78
N GLY A 202 16.08 26.63 3.72
CA GLY A 202 16.83 26.72 2.47
C GLY A 202 17.28 25.37 1.89
N LEU A 203 17.16 24.27 2.65
CA LEU A 203 17.67 22.96 2.25
C LEU A 203 16.71 22.24 1.30
N ASN A 204 17.22 21.71 0.19
CA ASN A 204 16.46 20.81 -0.68
C ASN A 204 16.39 19.39 -0.07
N ILE A 205 15.19 19.00 0.37
CA ILE A 205 14.91 17.72 1.00
C ILE A 205 14.10 16.77 0.09
N SER A 206 14.00 17.08 -1.20
CA SER A 206 13.15 16.34 -2.15
C SER A 206 13.54 14.85 -2.29
N HIS A 207 14.80 14.51 -2.01
CA HIS A 207 15.33 13.15 -2.09
C HIS A 207 14.99 12.28 -0.86
N TYR A 208 14.60 12.89 0.27
CA TYR A 208 14.20 12.16 1.47
C TYR A 208 12.89 11.41 1.24
N ARG A 209 12.85 10.15 1.67
CA ARG A 209 11.70 9.26 1.55
C ARG A 209 10.84 9.18 2.81
N LEU A 210 11.42 9.43 3.98
CA LEU A 210 10.72 9.45 5.28
C LEU A 210 10.86 10.83 5.91
N ILE A 211 9.72 11.42 6.29
CA ILE A 211 9.65 12.73 6.95
C ILE A 211 8.79 12.55 8.21
N VAL A 212 9.35 12.86 9.37
CA VAL A 212 8.70 12.64 10.67
C VAL A 212 8.70 13.93 11.48
N GLU A 213 7.51 14.42 11.78
CA GLU A 213 7.33 15.50 12.74
C GLU A 213 7.29 14.94 14.17
N GLY A 214 7.86 15.67 15.13
CA GLY A 214 7.95 15.23 16.52
C GLY A 214 9.15 14.31 16.81
N GLY A 215 9.91 13.92 15.78
CA GLY A 215 11.12 13.12 15.90
C GLY A 215 10.86 11.60 15.92
N ILE A 216 11.95 10.83 16.04
CA ILE A 216 11.94 9.36 16.07
C ILE A 216 12.51 8.91 17.40
N LEU A 217 11.70 8.22 18.22
CA LEU A 217 12.18 7.49 19.40
C LEU A 217 12.55 6.06 18.97
N THR A 218 13.80 5.67 19.16
CA THR A 218 14.32 4.36 18.78
C THR A 218 15.44 3.93 19.73
N GLU A 219 15.64 2.64 19.90
CA GLU A 219 16.73 2.09 20.73
C GLU A 219 18.09 2.24 20.05
N GLU A 220 18.14 2.06 18.73
CA GLU A 220 19.37 2.16 17.94
C GLU A 220 19.09 2.72 16.54
N VAL A 221 20.08 3.43 15.97
CA VAL A 221 20.12 3.84 14.56
C VAL A 221 21.48 3.47 13.99
N ARG A 222 21.50 2.66 12.93
CA ARG A 222 22.71 2.36 12.16
C ARG A 222 22.78 3.24 10.92
N ILE A 223 23.92 3.87 10.71
CA ILE A 223 24.19 4.71 9.55
C ILE A 223 25.28 4.04 8.72
N ASN A 224 24.99 3.75 7.45
CA ASN A 224 25.96 3.21 6.51
C ASN A 224 26.42 4.31 5.56
N LEU A 225 27.39 5.12 6.02
CA LEU A 225 27.97 6.20 5.22
C LEU A 225 28.63 5.62 3.96
N GLN A 226 28.45 6.32 2.84
CA GLN A 226 29.15 6.00 1.58
C GLN A 226 30.45 6.81 1.42
N SER A 227 30.66 7.81 2.28
CA SER A 227 31.89 8.62 2.35
C SER A 227 32.95 7.92 3.19
N ASP A 228 34.23 8.28 2.95
CA ASP A 228 35.35 7.77 3.75
C ASP A 228 35.20 8.18 5.22
N TRP A 229 35.60 7.27 6.11
CA TRP A 229 35.62 7.51 7.54
C TRP A 229 36.82 8.38 7.95
N ALA A 230 36.79 8.95 9.15
CA ALA A 230 37.75 9.97 9.60
C ALA A 230 39.22 9.52 9.71
N ASP A 231 39.50 8.21 9.58
CA ASP A 231 40.84 7.61 9.71
C ASP A 231 41.92 8.24 8.81
N TYR A 232 41.53 9.02 7.80
CA TYR A 232 42.46 9.81 6.99
C TYR A 232 43.32 10.79 7.80
N VAL A 233 42.92 11.15 9.04
CA VAL A 233 43.73 12.02 9.91
C VAL A 233 45.10 11.39 10.24
N PHE A 234 45.21 10.07 10.16
CA PHE A 234 46.45 9.35 10.46
C PHE A 234 47.35 9.06 9.25
N THR A 235 46.99 9.51 8.04
CA THR A 235 47.81 9.29 6.85
C THR A 235 49.01 10.25 6.81
N GLU A 236 50.10 9.85 6.15
CA GLU A 236 51.33 10.66 6.08
C GLU A 236 51.14 11.99 5.34
N ASP A 237 50.16 12.07 4.45
CA ASP A 237 49.81 13.27 3.69
C ASP A 237 48.83 14.20 4.42
N TYR A 238 48.29 13.78 5.56
CA TYR A 238 47.40 14.60 6.37
C TYR A 238 48.15 15.78 7.00
N LYS A 239 47.75 16.99 6.62
CA LYS A 239 48.35 18.23 7.12
C LYS A 239 47.63 18.71 8.38
N LEU A 240 48.07 18.19 9.53
CA LEU A 240 47.63 18.70 10.83
C LEU A 240 48.02 20.18 10.95
N LYS A 241 47.02 21.04 11.19
CA LYS A 241 47.23 22.47 11.46
C LYS A 241 48.03 22.66 12.75
N SER A 242 48.74 23.77 12.90
CA SER A 242 49.34 24.09 14.21
C SER A 242 48.26 24.58 15.19
N LEU A 243 48.52 24.50 16.50
CA LEU A 243 47.58 25.02 17.50
C LEU A 243 47.38 26.53 17.37
N GLU A 244 48.41 27.27 16.96
CA GLU A 244 48.33 28.71 16.68
C GLU A 244 47.45 29.01 15.46
N GLU A 245 47.51 28.17 14.42
CA GLU A 245 46.63 28.29 13.25
C GLU A 245 45.18 27.98 13.60
N VAL A 246 44.95 26.97 14.45
CA VAL A 246 43.62 26.61 14.95
C VAL A 246 43.07 27.72 15.84
N GLU A 247 43.87 28.28 16.76
CA GLU A 247 43.50 29.41 17.61
C GLU A 247 43.05 30.61 16.77
N LYS A 248 43.88 31.01 15.80
CA LYS A 248 43.56 32.12 14.89
C LYS A 248 42.28 31.87 14.09
N TYR A 249 42.03 30.62 13.70
CA TYR A 249 40.79 30.25 13.00
C TYR A 249 39.58 30.40 13.93
N ILE A 250 39.67 29.95 15.18
CA ILE A 250 38.60 30.07 16.17
C ILE A 250 38.33 31.54 16.48
N GLU A 251 39.35 32.37 16.66
CA GLU A 251 39.18 33.81 16.89
C GLU A 251 38.45 34.50 15.73
N SER A 252 38.70 34.05 14.50
CA SER A 252 38.10 34.63 13.30
C SER A 252 36.69 34.11 13.00
N ASN A 253 36.39 32.84 13.30
CA ASN A 253 35.16 32.17 12.85
C ASN A 253 34.22 31.74 14.00
N GLY A 254 34.71 31.66 15.23
CA GLY A 254 33.93 31.26 16.41
C GLY A 254 33.60 29.77 16.50
N HIS A 255 34.23 28.92 15.69
CA HIS A 255 34.08 27.46 15.72
C HIS A 255 35.37 26.77 15.23
N LEU A 256 35.46 25.45 15.44
CA LEU A 256 36.60 24.65 14.97
C LEU A 256 36.62 24.52 13.44
N PRO A 257 37.81 24.35 12.82
CA PRO A 257 37.91 24.02 11.40
C PRO A 257 37.11 22.75 11.06
N ASN A 258 36.45 22.75 9.90
CA ASN A 258 35.59 21.67 9.39
C ASN A 258 34.33 21.36 10.21
N VAL A 259 34.15 21.98 11.39
CA VAL A 259 32.91 21.89 12.16
C VAL A 259 31.96 23.00 11.68
N PRO A 260 30.71 22.69 11.31
CA PRO A 260 29.77 23.70 10.86
C PRO A 260 29.41 24.68 11.99
N SER A 261 29.21 25.94 11.63
CA SER A 261 28.79 26.98 12.58
C SER A 261 27.35 26.75 13.07
N ALA A 262 27.02 27.30 14.25
CA ALA A 262 25.66 27.23 14.78
C ALA A 262 24.61 27.84 13.83
N LYS A 263 24.99 28.86 13.04
CA LYS A 263 24.13 29.47 12.03
C LYS A 263 23.84 28.49 10.88
N GLN A 264 24.87 27.83 10.36
CA GLN A 264 24.72 26.82 9.29
C GLN A 264 23.82 25.67 9.74
N VAL A 265 24.05 25.12 10.94
CA VAL A 265 23.23 24.02 11.47
C VAL A 265 21.76 24.43 11.66
N LYS A 266 21.51 25.69 12.05
CA LYS A 266 20.15 26.21 12.20
C LYS A 266 19.41 26.38 10.85
N GLU A 267 20.12 26.78 9.80
CA GLU A 267 19.54 27.07 8.49
C GLU A 267 19.42 25.83 7.59
N GLU A 268 20.41 24.94 7.66
CA GLU A 268 20.57 23.79 6.76
C GLU A 268 20.35 22.44 7.46
N GLY A 269 20.34 22.40 8.80
CA GLY A 269 20.35 21.14 9.55
C GLY A 269 21.72 20.45 9.50
N ILE A 270 21.78 19.23 10.00
CA ILE A 270 22.99 18.40 9.94
C ILE A 270 22.63 16.91 9.90
N GLU A 271 23.36 16.15 9.09
CA GLU A 271 23.20 14.71 8.99
C GLU A 271 23.94 14.01 10.13
N LEU A 272 23.29 13.04 10.78
CA LEU A 272 23.84 12.35 11.95
C LEU A 272 25.16 11.62 11.64
N GLY A 273 25.30 11.06 10.45
CA GLY A 273 26.53 10.37 10.04
C GLY A 273 27.69 11.34 9.80
N GLU A 274 27.44 12.47 9.15
CA GLU A 274 28.46 13.48 8.89
C GLU A 274 28.95 14.14 10.18
N ILE A 275 28.06 14.44 11.14
CA ILE A 275 28.52 14.98 12.44
C ILE A 275 29.33 13.96 13.24
N ALA A 276 28.96 12.67 13.20
CA ALA A 276 29.75 11.62 13.85
C ALA A 276 31.15 11.51 13.25
N LYS A 277 31.27 11.59 11.90
CA LYS A 277 32.56 11.62 11.20
C LYS A 277 33.40 12.83 11.60
N ILE A 278 32.81 14.03 11.57
CA ILE A 278 33.51 15.28 11.96
C ILE A 278 33.96 15.21 13.41
N GLN A 279 33.14 14.68 14.32
CA GLN A 279 33.52 14.49 15.73
C GLN A 279 34.71 13.53 15.86
N GLN A 280 34.72 12.43 15.10
CA GLN A 280 35.83 11.49 15.07
C GLN A 280 37.11 12.16 14.53
N GLU A 281 37.03 12.93 13.44
CA GLU A 281 38.17 13.72 12.91
C GLU A 281 38.77 14.60 14.00
N LYS A 282 37.94 15.34 14.76
CA LYS A 282 38.43 16.21 15.84
C LYS A 282 39.02 15.44 17.02
N ILE A 283 38.51 14.26 17.34
CA ILE A 283 39.09 13.39 18.37
C ILE A 283 40.47 12.88 17.92
N GLU A 284 40.64 12.53 16.66
CA GLU A 284 41.91 12.07 16.11
C GLU A 284 42.95 13.19 16.03
N GLU A 285 42.56 14.38 15.55
CA GLU A 285 43.41 15.58 15.58
C GLU A 285 43.85 15.92 17.03
N LEU A 286 42.91 15.90 17.98
CA LEU A 286 43.21 16.12 19.40
C LEU A 286 44.22 15.08 19.92
N THR A 287 44.07 13.83 19.50
CA THR A 287 45.00 12.75 19.87
C THR A 287 46.40 13.01 19.33
N LEU A 288 46.53 13.50 18.10
CA LEU A 288 47.83 13.88 17.53
C LEU A 288 48.48 15.04 18.30
N TYR A 289 47.72 16.09 18.64
CA TYR A 289 48.24 17.18 19.48
C TYR A 289 48.70 16.68 20.86
N LEU A 290 47.95 15.78 21.50
CA LEU A 290 48.32 15.20 22.79
C LEU A 290 49.60 14.36 22.70
N ILE A 291 49.76 13.58 21.62
CA ILE A 291 51.00 12.83 21.36
C ILE A 291 52.18 13.80 21.21
N GLN A 292 52.01 14.89 20.46
CA GLN A 292 53.03 15.91 20.26
C GLN A 292 53.41 16.60 21.59
N GLN A 293 52.42 17.07 22.36
CA GLN A 293 52.64 17.67 23.68
C GLN A 293 53.36 16.70 24.64
N ASN A 294 53.01 15.41 24.63
CA ASN A 294 53.68 14.43 25.48
C ASN A 294 55.16 14.23 25.10
N LYS A 295 55.52 14.34 23.82
CA LYS A 295 56.93 14.30 23.37
C LYS A 295 57.68 15.52 23.91
N GLU A 296 57.13 16.72 23.73
CA GLU A 296 57.73 17.96 24.23
C GLU A 296 57.90 17.96 25.76
N ILE A 297 56.90 17.47 26.50
CA ILE A 297 57.00 17.33 27.97
C ILE A 297 58.12 16.38 28.38
N LYS A 298 58.35 15.29 27.63
CA LYS A 298 59.45 14.36 27.91
C LYS A 298 60.81 15.01 27.65
N GLU A 299 60.95 15.72 26.53
CA GLU A 299 62.17 16.45 26.18
C GLU A 299 62.49 17.52 27.24
N LEU A 300 61.49 18.32 27.64
CA LEU A 300 61.65 19.31 28.71
C LEU A 300 62.06 18.67 30.05
N LYS A 301 61.48 17.51 30.41
CA LYS A 301 61.87 16.77 31.63
C LYS A 301 63.32 16.28 31.58
N GLU A 302 63.78 15.80 30.42
CA GLU A 302 65.18 15.39 30.22
C GLU A 302 66.13 16.58 30.30
N MET A 303 65.80 17.71 29.67
CA MET A 303 66.58 18.94 29.78
C MET A 303 66.69 19.42 31.23
N VAL A 304 65.59 19.44 31.97
CA VAL A 304 65.58 19.81 33.40
C VAL A 304 66.42 18.86 34.25
N LYS A 305 66.42 17.56 33.94
CA LYS A 305 67.27 16.58 34.62
C LYS A 305 68.75 16.86 34.37
N ASN A 306 69.12 17.19 33.14
CA ASN A 306 70.50 17.48 32.75
C ASN A 306 71.01 18.82 33.33
N LEU A 307 70.15 19.82 33.49
CA LEU A 307 70.50 21.11 34.11
C LEU A 307 70.68 21.04 35.64
N LYS A 308 70.23 19.95 36.28
CA LYS A 308 70.36 19.72 37.73
C LYS A 308 71.56 18.84 38.11
N GLN A 309 72.31 18.35 37.13
CA GLN A 309 73.58 17.62 37.32
C GLN A 309 74.75 18.59 37.20
#